data_AF-A0A369A8K9-F1
#
_entry.id   AF-A0A369A8K9-F1
#
_cell.length_a   1.000
_cell.length_b   1.000
_cell.length_c   1.000
_cell.angle_alpha   90.00
_cell.angle_beta   90.00
_cell.angle_gamma   90.00
#
_symmetry.space_group_name_H-M   'P 1'
#
loop_
_entity.id
_entity.type
_entity.pdbx_description
1 polymer ?
#
loop_
_entity_poly.entity_id
_entity_poly.type
_entity_poly.pdbx_seq_one_letter_code
_entity_poly.pdbx_strand_id
1 'polypeptide(L)'
;MKGHLLTSCFYLMVLITAASRKEKAGGFDGLWLDWKGFIWQVKRKENPVGPGPNYFGMDHRNVSISKSGDLVLSIEEVDSLWSCAEVFSLTIFGNGLLLFEVEGLARELHPQAVLGMFTFNENEESHFNESDVEVSRWGQPDNPNAQFAHYSLADTPELHRFELSKKSNLHTFILAKHRGEVSFYYLDRKHGLKLPDVSKAKAFQRYSNLTHSSGSYRIHINLWLFKGEKPMKLNKKNVLKVRIKNFMYQPLAP
;
A
#
# COMPACT_ATOMS: atom_id res chain seq x y z
N MET A 1 43.51 43.00 -49.89
CA MET A 1 43.73 44.29 -49.22
C MET A 1 42.38 44.84 -48.76
N LYS A 2 42.21 44.95 -47.43
CA LYS A 2 41.34 45.85 -46.63
C LYS A 2 39.95 46.23 -47.21
N GLY A 3 38.82 46.04 -46.52
CA GLY A 3 38.65 45.96 -45.07
C GLY A 3 37.24 45.59 -44.62
N HIS A 4 37.18 45.34 -43.32
CA HIS A 4 36.08 44.84 -42.52
C HIS A 4 34.94 45.86 -42.39
N LEU A 5 33.69 45.36 -42.34
CA LEU A 5 32.64 46.00 -41.57
C LEU A 5 32.09 45.00 -40.55
N LEU A 6 32.15 45.43 -39.30
CA LEU A 6 31.85 44.67 -38.11
C LEU A 6 30.38 44.24 -38.06
N THR A 7 30.13 42.96 -37.85
CA THR A 7 28.86 42.49 -37.29
C THR A 7 29.13 42.02 -35.87
N SER A 8 28.67 42.83 -34.91
CA SER A 8 28.75 42.56 -33.49
C SER A 8 27.83 41.40 -33.13
N CYS A 9 28.38 40.22 -32.87
CA CYS A 9 27.64 39.12 -32.25
C CYS A 9 27.66 39.31 -30.73
N PHE A 10 26.61 39.92 -30.19
CA PHE A 10 26.31 39.84 -28.76
C PHE A 10 25.99 38.37 -28.42
N TYR A 11 26.91 37.68 -27.74
CA TYR A 11 26.59 36.44 -27.05
C TYR A 11 25.78 36.80 -25.79
N LEU A 12 24.45 36.76 -25.89
CA LEU A 12 23.59 36.76 -24.72
C LEU A 12 23.58 35.34 -24.13
N MET A 13 24.47 35.07 -23.18
CA MET A 13 24.40 33.87 -22.34
C MET A 13 23.18 34.02 -21.42
N VAL A 14 22.05 33.48 -21.84
CA VAL A 14 20.89 33.30 -20.95
C VAL A 14 21.21 32.11 -20.04
N LEU A 15 21.69 32.41 -18.83
CA LEU A 15 21.68 31.46 -17.72
C LEU A 15 20.22 31.15 -17.40
N ILE A 16 19.70 30.05 -17.94
CA ILE A 16 18.46 29.46 -17.46
C ILE A 16 18.78 28.90 -16.07
N THR A 17 18.60 29.70 -15.04
CA THR A 17 18.39 29.16 -13.70
C THR A 17 17.11 28.35 -13.78
N ALA A 18 17.23 27.03 -13.80
CA ALA A 18 16.12 26.15 -13.47
C ALA A 18 15.79 26.36 -11.99
N ALA A 19 15.13 27.47 -11.69
CA ALA A 19 14.33 27.56 -10.49
C ALA A 19 13.25 26.48 -10.70
N SER A 20 13.41 25.34 -10.03
CA SER A 20 12.31 24.39 -9.90
C SER A 20 11.21 25.18 -9.21
N ARG A 21 10.27 25.70 -10.00
CA ARG A 21 9.03 26.24 -9.50
C ARG A 21 8.41 25.03 -8.82
N LYS A 22 8.48 24.97 -7.49
CA LYS A 22 7.51 24.21 -6.71
C LYS A 22 6.19 24.89 -7.04
N GLU A 23 5.58 24.45 -8.13
CA GLU A 23 4.16 24.63 -8.30
C GLU A 23 3.56 24.02 -7.04
N LYS A 24 3.02 24.90 -6.20
CA LYS A 24 2.04 24.48 -5.22
C LYS A 24 0.95 23.83 -6.05
N ALA A 25 1.01 22.51 -6.17
CA ALA A 25 -0.13 21.73 -6.59
C ALA A 25 -1.27 22.19 -5.66
N GLY A 26 -2.31 22.77 -6.26
CA GLY A 26 -3.56 23.02 -5.57
C GLY A 26 -4.19 21.67 -5.23
N GLY A 27 -3.62 20.97 -4.26
CA GLY A 27 -4.19 19.80 -3.63
C GLY A 27 -5.08 20.30 -2.52
N PHE A 28 -6.37 20.01 -2.61
CA PHE A 28 -7.30 20.17 -1.50
C PHE A 28 -6.69 19.61 -0.20
N ASP A 29 -6.74 20.41 0.86
CA ASP A 29 -6.15 20.21 2.18
C ASP A 29 -6.24 18.75 2.70
N GLY A 30 -5.20 17.94 2.49
CA GLY A 30 -5.03 16.63 3.13
C GLY A 30 -5.51 15.37 2.38
N LEU A 31 -5.93 15.48 1.12
CA LEU A 31 -6.32 14.31 0.31
C LEU A 31 -5.15 13.59 -0.39
N TRP A 32 -3.95 14.17 -0.35
CA TRP A 32 -2.75 13.64 -0.99
C TRP A 32 -1.59 13.61 0.00
N LEU A 33 -0.71 12.61 -0.11
CA LEU A 33 0.52 12.56 0.65
C LEU A 33 1.69 12.04 -0.19
N ASP A 34 2.88 12.57 0.07
CA ASP A 34 4.14 12.00 -0.41
C ASP A 34 4.66 11.01 0.62
N TRP A 35 4.85 9.76 0.20
CA TRP A 35 5.42 8.75 1.06
C TRP A 35 6.23 7.75 0.24
N LYS A 36 7.49 7.57 0.66
CA LYS A 36 8.47 6.65 0.05
C LYS A 36 8.70 6.88 -1.44
N GLY A 37 8.66 8.14 -1.86
CA GLY A 37 8.93 8.54 -3.25
C GLY A 37 7.74 8.37 -4.20
N PHE A 38 6.55 8.12 -3.66
CA PHE A 38 5.31 8.04 -4.42
C PHE A 38 4.28 9.02 -3.86
N ILE A 39 3.42 9.52 -4.76
CA ILE A 39 2.24 10.29 -4.36
C ILE A 39 1.07 9.33 -4.18
N TRP A 40 0.40 9.46 -3.05
CA TRP A 40 -0.78 8.66 -2.70
C TRP A 40 -1.99 9.56 -2.52
N GLN A 41 -3.17 9.05 -2.88
CA GLN A 41 -4.46 9.65 -2.62
C GLN A 41 -5.13 8.98 -1.42
N VAL A 42 -5.72 9.77 -0.53
CA VAL A 42 -6.59 9.27 0.54
C VAL A 42 -7.98 9.01 -0.03
N LYS A 43 -8.51 7.81 0.20
CA LYS A 43 -9.90 7.47 -0.13
C LYS A 43 -10.84 8.17 0.86
N ARG A 44 -11.78 8.94 0.32
CA ARG A 44 -12.85 9.59 1.07
C ARG A 44 -14.19 9.35 0.38
N LYS A 45 -15.18 8.91 1.15
CA LYS A 45 -16.54 8.65 0.66
C LYS A 45 -17.56 9.10 1.69
N GLU A 46 -18.67 9.66 1.20
CA GLU A 46 -19.78 10.13 2.05
C GLU A 46 -20.66 8.97 2.54
N ASN A 47 -20.77 7.91 1.74
CA ASN A 47 -21.55 6.71 2.04
C ASN A 47 -20.62 5.49 2.27
N PRO A 48 -21.11 4.45 2.97
CA PRO A 48 -20.36 3.20 3.11
C PRO A 48 -19.99 2.62 1.75
N VAL A 49 -18.74 2.19 1.61
CA VAL A 49 -18.20 1.53 0.42
C VAL A 49 -17.32 0.34 0.80
N GLY A 50 -17.03 -0.50 -0.20
CA GLY A 50 -16.10 -1.62 -0.09
C GLY A 50 -14.66 -1.20 0.28
N PRO A 51 -13.87 -2.14 0.86
CA PRO A 51 -14.28 -3.48 1.30
C PRO A 51 -15.20 -3.45 2.52
N GLY A 52 -16.15 -4.39 2.58
CA GLY A 52 -17.28 -4.35 3.54
C GLY A 52 -18.16 -3.10 3.39
N PRO A 53 -19.21 -2.92 4.19
CA PRO A 53 -19.89 -1.63 4.31
C PRO A 53 -19.12 -0.73 5.28
N ASN A 54 -18.06 -0.04 4.83
CA ASN A 54 -17.24 0.83 5.67
C ASN A 54 -17.27 2.30 5.23
N TYR A 55 -17.21 3.22 6.19
CA TYR A 55 -16.93 4.62 5.90
C TYR A 55 -15.43 4.83 5.79
N PHE A 56 -14.97 5.55 4.76
CA PHE A 56 -13.56 5.87 4.57
C PHE A 56 -13.30 7.37 4.60
N GLY A 57 -12.33 7.78 5.41
CA GLY A 57 -11.83 9.16 5.44
C GLY A 57 -12.83 10.19 5.97
N MET A 58 -13.67 9.82 6.94
CA MET A 58 -14.47 10.82 7.68
C MET A 58 -13.61 11.60 8.67
N ASP A 59 -12.52 10.99 9.16
CA ASP A 59 -11.53 11.66 10.00
C ASP A 59 -10.22 11.87 9.25
N HIS A 60 -9.71 13.10 9.22
CA HIS A 60 -8.39 13.40 8.65
C HIS A 60 -7.25 12.66 9.37
N ARG A 61 -7.46 12.19 10.61
CA ARG A 61 -6.49 11.41 11.39
C ARG A 61 -6.40 9.94 10.95
N ASN A 62 -7.36 9.45 10.15
CA ASN A 62 -7.35 8.09 9.62
C ASN A 62 -6.09 7.78 8.80
N VAL A 63 -5.50 8.80 8.16
CA VAL A 63 -4.26 8.69 7.41
C VAL A 63 -3.30 9.80 7.84
N SER A 64 -2.09 9.44 8.25
CA SER A 64 -1.04 10.43 8.55
C SER A 64 0.35 9.89 8.32
N ILE A 65 1.32 10.79 8.12
CA ILE A 65 2.74 10.45 8.18
C ILE A 65 3.27 10.81 9.57
N SER A 66 3.82 9.82 10.26
CA SER A 66 4.43 10.02 11.57
C SER A 66 5.74 10.81 11.48
N LYS A 67 6.23 11.30 12.63
CA LYS A 67 7.51 12.01 12.70
C LYS A 67 8.71 11.20 12.21
N SER A 68 8.64 9.86 12.27
CA SER A 68 9.66 8.93 11.75
C SER A 68 9.54 8.66 10.25
N GLY A 69 8.53 9.22 9.57
CA GLY A 69 8.27 8.98 8.15
C GLY A 69 7.49 7.70 7.86
N ASP A 70 6.88 7.08 8.87
CA ASP A 70 6.01 5.91 8.69
C ASP A 70 4.60 6.35 8.30
N LEU A 71 3.96 5.65 7.37
CA LEU A 71 2.54 5.78 7.08
C LEU A 71 1.76 5.16 8.24
N VAL A 72 0.83 5.92 8.80
CA VAL A 72 -0.06 5.50 9.87
C VAL A 72 -1.46 5.47 9.34
N LEU A 73 -2.10 4.31 9.43
CA LEU A 73 -3.53 4.14 9.18
C LEU A 73 -4.23 3.91 10.51
N SER A 74 -5.39 4.53 10.71
CA SER A 74 -6.22 4.30 11.89
C SER A 74 -7.69 4.11 11.55
N ILE A 75 -8.35 3.30 12.39
CA ILE A 75 -9.81 3.20 12.48
C ILE A 75 -10.21 3.92 13.76
N GLU A 76 -11.10 4.92 13.63
CA GLU A 76 -11.54 5.78 14.74
C GLU A 76 -13.07 5.94 14.69
N GLU A 77 -13.70 6.10 15.85
CA GLU A 77 -15.12 6.42 15.95
C GLU A 77 -15.35 7.94 15.80
N VAL A 78 -16.23 8.32 14.88
CA VAL A 78 -16.64 9.70 14.56
C VAL A 78 -18.17 9.75 14.61
N ASP A 79 -18.75 10.50 15.54
CA ASP A 79 -20.20 10.66 15.67
C ASP A 79 -20.97 9.32 15.70
N SER A 80 -20.46 8.34 16.46
CA SER A 80 -21.00 6.96 16.57
C SER A 80 -20.85 6.08 15.32
N LEU A 81 -20.18 6.57 14.28
CA LEU A 81 -19.82 5.81 13.08
C LEU A 81 -18.33 5.47 13.09
N TRP A 82 -17.96 4.33 12.53
CA TRP A 82 -16.57 3.90 12.45
C TRP A 82 -15.95 4.33 11.13
N SER A 83 -14.93 5.18 11.20
CA SER A 83 -14.19 5.66 10.04
C SER A 83 -12.91 4.89 9.83
N CYS A 84 -12.74 4.36 8.62
CA CYS A 84 -11.62 3.56 8.16
C CYS A 84 -10.68 4.39 7.29
N ALA A 85 -9.53 3.79 6.97
CA ALA A 85 -8.46 4.44 6.21
C ALA A 85 -8.15 3.64 4.94
N GLU A 86 -7.91 4.36 3.84
CA GLU A 86 -7.31 3.77 2.65
C GLU A 86 -6.53 4.85 1.90
N VAL A 87 -5.37 4.46 1.40
CA VAL A 87 -4.60 5.22 0.43
C VAL A 87 -4.36 4.39 -0.82
N PHE A 88 -4.30 5.04 -1.97
CA PHE A 88 -3.92 4.40 -3.22
C PHE A 88 -2.93 5.24 -4.00
N SER A 89 -2.01 4.57 -4.69
CA SER A 89 -0.94 5.23 -5.42
C SER A 89 -1.50 5.99 -6.63
N LEU A 90 -0.98 7.20 -6.88
CA LEU A 90 -1.20 7.87 -8.17
C LEU A 90 -0.42 7.22 -9.30
N THR A 91 0.75 6.66 -8.98
CA THR A 91 1.53 5.85 -9.90
C THR A 91 0.75 4.59 -10.27
N ILE A 92 0.74 4.29 -11.57
CA ILE A 92 0.31 3.01 -12.12
C ILE A 92 1.57 2.16 -12.31
N PHE A 93 1.55 0.96 -11.75
CA PHE A 93 2.65 0.02 -11.75
C PHE A 93 2.39 -1.11 -12.76
N GLY A 94 3.46 -1.73 -13.25
CA GLY A 94 3.41 -2.97 -14.02
C GLY A 94 4.00 -4.12 -13.21
N ASN A 95 4.26 -5.25 -13.88
CA ASN A 95 4.91 -6.41 -13.26
C ASN A 95 6.22 -6.02 -12.57
N GLY A 96 6.42 -6.56 -11.37
CA GLY A 96 7.46 -6.09 -10.48
C GLY A 96 7.48 -6.79 -9.13
N LEU A 97 8.45 -6.40 -8.34
CA LEU A 97 8.57 -6.75 -6.93
C LEU A 97 8.07 -5.57 -6.11
N LEU A 98 7.09 -5.85 -5.25
CA LEU A 98 6.48 -4.92 -4.31
C LEU A 98 6.86 -5.37 -2.92
N LEU A 99 7.39 -4.47 -2.10
CA LEU A 99 7.80 -4.78 -0.74
C LEU A 99 7.12 -3.83 0.24
N PHE A 100 6.49 -4.41 1.26
CA PHE A 100 5.89 -3.69 2.37
C PHE A 100 6.60 -4.07 3.67
N GLU A 101 6.97 -3.09 4.49
CA GLU A 101 7.47 -3.33 5.84
C GLU A 101 6.46 -2.78 6.85
N VAL A 102 5.90 -3.66 7.67
CA VAL A 102 4.87 -3.34 8.67
C VAL A 102 5.43 -3.51 10.07
N GLU A 103 5.12 -2.58 10.97
CA GLU A 103 5.51 -2.67 12.38
C GLU A 103 5.07 -3.98 13.04
N GLY A 104 5.95 -4.58 13.84
CA GLY A 104 5.72 -5.90 14.43
C GLY A 104 4.47 -6.01 15.33
N LEU A 105 3.98 -4.91 15.89
CA LEU A 105 2.74 -4.89 16.66
C LEU A 105 1.49 -5.13 15.81
N ALA A 106 1.59 -5.06 14.47
CA ALA A 106 0.46 -5.42 13.60
C ALA A 106 -0.01 -6.87 13.80
N ARG A 107 0.82 -7.78 14.33
CA ARG A 107 0.41 -9.14 14.73
C ARG A 107 -0.70 -9.16 15.80
N GLU A 108 -0.81 -8.09 16.59
CA GLU A 108 -1.79 -7.88 17.66
C GLU A 108 -2.98 -7.05 17.18
N LEU A 109 -3.11 -6.83 15.86
CA LEU A 109 -4.25 -6.13 15.29
C LEU A 109 -5.56 -6.75 15.79
N HIS A 110 -6.49 -5.87 16.20
CA HIS A 110 -7.78 -6.28 16.74
C HIS A 110 -8.48 -7.22 15.74
N PRO A 111 -9.12 -8.33 16.18
CA PRO A 111 -9.66 -9.34 15.28
C PRO A 111 -10.59 -8.81 14.19
N GLN A 112 -11.32 -7.74 14.48
CA GLN A 112 -12.23 -7.08 13.55
C GLN A 112 -11.54 -6.25 12.45
N ALA A 113 -10.31 -5.80 12.67
CA ALA A 113 -9.62 -4.95 11.71
C ALA A 113 -8.86 -5.78 10.68
N VAL A 114 -8.80 -5.26 9.46
CA VAL A 114 -8.08 -5.84 8.34
C VAL A 114 -7.15 -4.76 7.79
N LEU A 115 -5.84 -5.01 7.83
CA LEU A 115 -4.86 -4.27 7.06
C LEU A 115 -4.68 -4.99 5.72
N GLY A 116 -5.04 -4.37 4.61
CA GLY A 116 -4.79 -4.86 3.26
C GLY A 116 -3.70 -4.04 2.57
N MET A 117 -2.79 -4.72 1.87
CA MET A 117 -1.77 -4.15 0.99
C MET A 117 -1.82 -4.92 -0.31
N PHE A 118 -2.31 -4.29 -1.38
CA PHE A 118 -2.75 -5.04 -2.56
C PHE A 118 -2.56 -4.29 -3.86
N THR A 119 -2.51 -5.06 -4.95
CA THR A 119 -2.55 -4.55 -6.33
C THR A 119 -3.98 -4.51 -6.82
N PHE A 120 -4.44 -3.39 -7.35
CA PHE A 120 -5.79 -3.24 -7.89
C PHE A 120 -5.76 -2.68 -9.31
N ASN A 121 -6.42 -3.37 -10.25
CA ASN A 121 -6.57 -2.89 -11.62
C ASN A 121 -7.93 -2.20 -11.77
N GLU A 122 -7.90 -0.86 -11.88
CA GLU A 122 -9.13 -0.06 -12.02
C GLU A 122 -9.82 -0.19 -13.39
N ASN A 123 -9.17 -0.82 -14.38
CA ASN A 123 -9.69 -0.95 -15.75
C ASN A 123 -10.40 -2.28 -16.02
N GLU A 124 -10.36 -3.22 -15.08
CA GLU A 124 -11.04 -4.52 -15.19
C GLU A 124 -12.23 -4.55 -14.22
N GLU A 125 -13.29 -5.29 -14.59
CA GLU A 125 -14.44 -5.48 -13.68
C GLU A 125 -13.99 -6.14 -12.36
N SER A 126 -14.69 -5.78 -11.29
CA SER A 126 -14.27 -5.86 -9.89
C SER A 126 -13.48 -7.12 -9.49
N HIS A 127 -12.34 -6.90 -8.83
CA HIS A 127 -11.51 -7.85 -8.09
C HIS A 127 -10.70 -8.87 -8.90
N PHE A 128 -10.91 -9.05 -10.20
CA PHE A 128 -10.05 -9.96 -10.98
C PHE A 128 -8.63 -9.39 -11.12
N ASN A 129 -7.64 -10.27 -11.06
CA ASN A 129 -6.20 -9.94 -11.02
C ASN A 129 -5.71 -9.14 -9.78
N GLU A 130 -6.52 -9.10 -8.71
CA GLU A 130 -6.14 -8.54 -7.41
C GLU A 130 -5.20 -9.50 -6.64
N SER A 131 -4.20 -8.96 -5.96
CA SER A 131 -3.21 -9.75 -5.22
C SER A 131 -2.95 -9.07 -3.88
N ASP A 132 -3.29 -9.76 -2.81
CA ASP A 132 -3.42 -9.19 -1.48
C ASP A 132 -2.41 -9.78 -0.50
N VAL A 133 -1.82 -8.88 0.26
CA VAL A 133 -1.20 -9.19 1.54
C VAL A 133 -2.09 -8.62 2.63
N GLU A 134 -2.65 -9.47 3.48
CA GLU A 134 -3.56 -9.05 4.54
C GLU A 134 -3.08 -9.48 5.93
N VAL A 135 -3.22 -8.57 6.88
CA VAL A 135 -3.05 -8.85 8.32
C VAL A 135 -4.41 -8.65 8.99
N SER A 136 -5.02 -9.73 9.45
CA SER A 136 -6.32 -9.73 10.11
C SER A 136 -6.61 -11.07 10.76
N ARG A 137 -7.65 -11.12 11.61
CA ARG A 137 -8.28 -12.39 12.02
C ARG A 137 -9.73 -12.51 11.53
N TRP A 138 -10.20 -11.58 10.70
CA TRP A 138 -11.54 -11.59 10.08
C TRP A 138 -12.68 -11.81 11.10
N GLY A 139 -12.60 -11.09 12.22
CA GLY A 139 -13.57 -11.15 13.32
C GLY A 139 -13.45 -12.37 14.24
N GLN A 140 -12.55 -13.31 13.96
CA GLN A 140 -12.40 -14.57 14.69
C GLN A 140 -11.10 -14.57 15.51
N PRO A 141 -11.13 -14.33 16.84
CA PRO A 141 -9.91 -14.14 17.64
C PRO A 141 -8.86 -15.27 17.57
N ASP A 142 -9.31 -16.51 17.33
CA ASP A 142 -8.46 -17.70 17.29
C ASP A 142 -7.96 -18.05 15.86
N ASN A 143 -8.32 -17.25 14.86
CA ASN A 143 -7.90 -17.44 13.47
C ASN A 143 -6.45 -16.94 13.28
N PRO A 144 -5.66 -17.57 12.37
CA PRO A 144 -4.37 -17.02 11.99
C PRO A 144 -4.45 -15.56 11.56
N ASN A 145 -3.42 -14.78 11.92
CA ASN A 145 -3.50 -13.33 11.83
C ASN A 145 -2.98 -12.70 10.53
N ALA A 146 -2.70 -13.51 9.50
CA ALA A 146 -2.33 -13.03 8.18
C ALA A 146 -2.76 -14.00 7.08
N GLN A 147 -2.91 -13.47 5.87
CA GLN A 147 -3.07 -14.28 4.68
C GLN A 147 -2.47 -13.62 3.45
N PHE A 148 -2.22 -14.46 2.44
CA PHE A 148 -2.14 -14.03 1.05
C PHE A 148 -3.42 -14.43 0.34
N ALA A 149 -3.94 -13.53 -0.50
CA ALA A 149 -5.07 -13.81 -1.38
C ALA A 149 -4.70 -13.46 -2.82
N HIS A 150 -5.15 -14.28 -3.77
CA HIS A 150 -5.08 -13.93 -5.17
C HIS A 150 -6.41 -14.19 -5.86
N TYR A 151 -7.01 -13.13 -6.39
CA TYR A 151 -8.17 -13.20 -7.25
C TYR A 151 -7.70 -13.30 -8.69
N SER A 152 -8.01 -14.42 -9.33
CA SER A 152 -7.68 -14.68 -10.72
C SER A 152 -8.93 -14.55 -11.57
N LEU A 153 -9.66 -15.64 -11.79
CA LEU A 153 -10.72 -15.75 -12.78
C LEU A 153 -12.14 -15.87 -12.21
N ALA A 154 -12.27 -15.95 -10.88
CA ALA A 154 -13.54 -16.13 -10.18
C ALA A 154 -13.55 -15.33 -8.88
N ASP A 155 -14.75 -15.06 -8.36
CA ASP A 155 -14.94 -14.32 -7.10
C ASP A 155 -14.36 -15.05 -5.87
N THR A 156 -13.93 -16.30 -6.05
CA THR A 156 -13.25 -17.08 -5.02
C THR A 156 -11.74 -16.94 -5.19
N PRO A 157 -11.03 -16.29 -4.26
CA PRO A 157 -9.58 -16.17 -4.32
C PRO A 157 -8.89 -17.46 -3.88
N GLU A 158 -7.66 -17.64 -4.34
CA GLU A 158 -6.74 -18.58 -3.70
C GLU A 158 -6.24 -17.98 -2.38
N LEU A 159 -6.54 -18.63 -1.25
CA LEU A 159 -6.20 -18.13 0.08
C LEU A 159 -5.14 -18.97 0.78
N HIS A 160 -4.16 -18.29 1.38
CA HIS A 160 -3.12 -18.92 2.21
C HIS A 160 -2.99 -18.20 3.53
N ARG A 161 -3.60 -18.77 4.57
CA ARG A 161 -3.56 -18.23 5.93
C ARG A 161 -2.34 -18.72 6.69
N PHE A 162 -1.72 -17.83 7.46
CA PHE A 162 -0.55 -18.14 8.29
C PHE A 162 -0.48 -17.21 9.49
N GLU A 163 0.42 -17.53 10.43
CA GLU A 163 0.65 -16.73 11.62
C GLU A 163 1.91 -15.87 11.46
N LEU A 164 1.80 -14.59 11.78
CA LEU A 164 2.94 -13.70 11.91
C LEU A 164 3.80 -14.11 13.12
N SER A 165 5.11 -13.92 12.96
CA SER A 165 6.11 -14.20 13.99
C SER A 165 5.83 -13.45 15.28
N LYS A 166 5.65 -14.20 16.38
CA LYS A 166 5.36 -13.66 17.72
C LYS A 166 6.47 -12.79 18.32
N LYS A 167 7.69 -12.85 17.77
CA LYS A 167 8.89 -12.17 18.32
C LYS A 167 9.43 -11.08 17.41
N SER A 168 8.90 -10.94 16.20
CA SER A 168 9.43 -9.98 15.25
C SER A 168 8.94 -8.57 15.53
N ASN A 169 9.86 -7.61 15.41
CA ASN A 169 9.57 -6.18 15.51
C ASN A 169 9.24 -5.54 14.14
N LEU A 170 9.39 -6.30 13.06
CA LEU A 170 9.16 -5.84 11.69
C LEU A 170 8.77 -7.01 10.79
N HIS A 171 7.61 -6.91 10.15
CA HIS A 171 7.12 -7.88 9.19
C HIS A 171 7.38 -7.35 7.79
N THR A 172 8.18 -8.06 7.00
CA THR A 172 8.44 -7.71 5.61
C THR A 172 7.65 -8.66 4.71
N PHE A 173 6.84 -8.10 3.82
CA PHE A 173 6.09 -8.84 2.82
C PHE A 173 6.61 -8.46 1.45
N ILE A 174 6.81 -9.45 0.58
CA ILE A 174 7.17 -9.24 -0.82
C ILE A 174 6.10 -9.89 -1.69
N LEU A 175 5.48 -9.09 -2.54
CA LEU A 175 4.58 -9.51 -3.61
C LEU A 175 5.34 -9.38 -4.94
N ALA A 176 5.60 -10.49 -5.58
CA ALA A 176 6.30 -10.57 -6.85
C ALA A 176 5.30 -10.95 -7.94
N LYS A 177 5.01 -10.02 -8.86
CA LYS A 177 4.13 -10.25 -9.99
C LYS A 177 4.94 -10.39 -11.27
N HIS A 178 4.89 -11.58 -11.86
CA HIS A 178 5.45 -11.91 -13.16
C HIS A 178 4.31 -12.20 -14.15
N ARG A 179 4.64 -12.41 -15.42
CA ARG A 179 3.65 -12.89 -16.39
C ARG A 179 3.41 -14.38 -16.14
N GLY A 180 2.19 -14.73 -15.74
CA GLY A 180 1.78 -16.12 -15.51
C GLY A 180 2.04 -16.65 -14.10
N GLU A 181 2.66 -15.85 -13.22
CA GLU A 181 2.93 -16.24 -11.84
C GLU A 181 2.87 -15.03 -10.90
N VAL A 182 2.23 -15.22 -9.75
CA VAL A 182 2.36 -14.35 -8.59
C VAL A 182 2.96 -15.13 -7.43
N SER A 183 3.95 -14.52 -6.80
CA SER A 183 4.69 -15.10 -5.70
C SER A 183 4.61 -14.18 -4.48
N PHE A 184 4.31 -14.75 -3.33
CA PHE A 184 4.21 -14.05 -2.06
C PHE A 184 5.24 -14.57 -1.08
N TYR A 185 5.89 -13.66 -0.37
CA TYR A 185 6.87 -13.97 0.66
C TYR A 185 6.57 -13.17 1.92
N TYR A 186 6.65 -13.84 3.06
CA TYR A 186 6.68 -13.21 4.38
C TYR A 186 8.02 -13.49 5.03
N LEU A 187 8.69 -12.44 5.51
CA LEU A 187 9.91 -12.51 6.29
C LEU A 187 9.72 -11.80 7.62
N ASP A 188 10.16 -12.43 8.70
CA ASP A 188 10.01 -11.88 10.05
C ASP A 188 11.11 -10.87 10.45
N ARG A 189 11.69 -10.18 9.46
CA ARG A 189 12.77 -9.20 9.60
C ARG A 189 12.85 -8.33 8.36
N LYS A 190 13.57 -7.20 8.48
CA LYS A 190 13.92 -6.32 7.38
C LYS A 190 14.54 -7.10 6.21
N HIS A 191 14.05 -6.84 5.01
CA HIS A 191 14.58 -7.40 3.77
C HIS A 191 14.56 -6.37 2.64
N GLY A 192 15.36 -6.60 1.60
CA GLY A 192 15.31 -5.81 0.37
C GLY A 192 14.42 -6.47 -0.69
N LEU A 193 14.36 -5.89 -1.89
CA LEU A 193 13.60 -6.44 -3.03
C LEU A 193 14.23 -7.69 -3.65
N LYS A 194 15.39 -8.15 -3.17
CA LYS A 194 15.96 -9.43 -3.64
C LYS A 194 15.05 -10.56 -3.17
N LEU A 195 14.57 -11.39 -4.10
CA LEU A 195 13.82 -12.60 -3.75
C LEU A 195 14.69 -13.48 -2.84
N PRO A 196 14.24 -13.77 -1.61
CA PRO A 196 15.02 -14.53 -0.65
C PRO A 196 14.97 -16.02 -0.97
N ASP A 197 16.06 -16.73 -0.68
CA ASP A 197 15.98 -18.18 -0.46
C ASP A 197 15.32 -18.41 0.90
N VAL A 198 14.04 -18.76 0.89
CA VAL A 198 13.26 -18.90 2.13
C VAL A 198 13.73 -20.04 3.01
N SER A 199 14.48 -21.03 2.50
CA SER A 199 15.04 -22.08 3.36
C SER A 199 16.12 -21.53 4.29
N LYS A 200 16.76 -20.43 3.90
CA LYS A 200 17.79 -19.71 4.65
C LYS A 200 17.23 -18.51 5.41
N ALA A 201 15.97 -18.15 5.15
CA ALA A 201 15.26 -17.11 5.88
C ALA A 201 14.21 -17.71 6.82
N LYS A 202 13.93 -17.06 7.95
CA LYS A 202 12.73 -17.43 8.70
C LYS A 202 11.55 -16.80 7.98
N ALA A 203 11.00 -17.55 7.03
CA ALA A 203 10.07 -17.04 6.03
C ALA A 203 8.97 -18.05 5.70
N PHE A 204 7.86 -17.53 5.19
CA PHE A 204 6.78 -18.29 4.57
C PHE A 204 6.66 -17.85 3.10
N GLN A 205 6.44 -18.78 2.18
CA GLN A 205 6.28 -18.48 0.76
C GLN A 205 5.06 -19.18 0.15
N ARG A 206 4.47 -18.53 -0.84
CA ARG A 206 3.42 -19.11 -1.67
C ARG A 206 3.53 -18.66 -3.12
N TYR A 207 3.25 -19.58 -4.04
CA TYR A 207 3.13 -19.34 -5.47
C TYR A 207 1.68 -19.54 -5.91
N SER A 208 1.19 -18.70 -6.81
CA SER A 208 -0.03 -18.93 -7.59
C SER A 208 0.29 -18.74 -9.07
N ASN A 209 -0.02 -19.76 -9.87
CA ASN A 209 0.22 -19.75 -11.32
C ASN A 209 -0.98 -19.15 -12.09
N LEU A 210 -1.89 -18.48 -11.38
CA LEU A 210 -3.17 -18.03 -11.88
C LEU A 210 -3.19 -16.51 -12.04
N THR A 211 -2.23 -15.91 -12.72
CA THR A 211 -2.29 -14.47 -13.02
C THR A 211 -2.88 -14.23 -14.40
N HIS A 212 -3.64 -13.15 -14.55
CA HIS A 212 -3.98 -12.63 -15.87
C HIS A 212 -2.73 -12.11 -16.61
N SER A 213 -2.89 -11.72 -17.88
CA SER A 213 -1.84 -11.03 -18.63
C SER A 213 -1.23 -9.87 -17.83
N SER A 214 0.01 -9.49 -18.16
CA SER A 214 0.71 -8.34 -17.53
C SER A 214 -0.22 -7.15 -17.40
N GLY A 215 -0.59 -6.81 -16.16
CA GLY A 215 -1.56 -5.79 -15.86
C GLY A 215 -0.91 -4.51 -15.38
N SER A 216 -1.56 -3.39 -15.66
CA SER A 216 -1.30 -2.10 -15.04
C SER A 216 -2.16 -1.99 -13.78
N TYR A 217 -1.56 -1.74 -12.62
CA TYR A 217 -2.29 -1.71 -11.36
C TYR A 217 -1.84 -0.55 -10.46
N ARG A 218 -2.76 -0.06 -9.64
CA ARG A 218 -2.43 0.79 -8.49
C ARG A 218 -2.10 -0.07 -7.29
N ILE A 219 -1.38 0.51 -6.35
CA ILE A 219 -1.19 -0.08 -5.03
C ILE A 219 -2.15 0.59 -4.08
N HIS A 220 -2.91 -0.22 -3.37
CA HIS A 220 -3.80 0.22 -2.31
C HIS A 220 -3.27 -0.29 -0.97
N ILE A 221 -3.38 0.55 0.06
CA ILE A 221 -3.10 0.19 1.44
C ILE A 221 -4.29 0.67 2.27
N ASN A 222 -5.00 -0.25 2.90
CA ASN A 222 -6.18 0.09 3.71
C ASN A 222 -6.12 -0.51 5.11
N LEU A 223 -6.89 0.10 6.01
CA LEU A 223 -7.19 -0.42 7.32
C LEU A 223 -8.71 -0.26 7.54
N TRP A 224 -9.44 -1.37 7.55
CA TRP A 224 -10.90 -1.40 7.55
C TRP A 224 -11.48 -2.42 8.52
N LEU A 225 -12.79 -2.33 8.81
CA LEU A 225 -13.48 -3.28 9.67
C LEU A 225 -14.12 -4.39 8.85
N PHE A 226 -13.81 -5.64 9.19
CA PHE A 226 -14.41 -6.80 8.55
C PHE A 226 -15.93 -6.72 8.61
N LYS A 227 -16.61 -6.83 7.46
CA LYS A 227 -18.06 -6.66 7.31
C LYS A 227 -18.64 -5.33 7.84
N GLY A 228 -17.81 -4.31 8.07
CA GLY A 228 -18.24 -3.03 8.65
C GLY A 228 -18.65 -3.12 10.13
N GLU A 229 -18.42 -4.27 10.77
CA GLU A 229 -18.85 -4.50 12.15
C GLU A 229 -17.92 -3.78 13.13
N LYS A 230 -18.51 -3.17 14.16
CA LYS A 230 -17.75 -2.45 15.18
C LYS A 230 -16.82 -3.39 15.97
N PRO A 231 -15.66 -2.91 16.45
CA PRO A 231 -14.79 -3.69 17.32
C PRO A 231 -15.50 -4.14 18.62
N MET A 232 -15.44 -5.44 18.94
CA MET A 232 -16.15 -6.02 20.08
C MET A 232 -15.67 -5.55 21.47
N LYS A 233 -14.38 -5.17 21.61
CA LYS A 233 -13.80 -4.60 22.84
C LYS A 233 -12.67 -3.63 22.49
N LEU A 234 -12.82 -2.36 22.84
CA LEU A 234 -11.80 -1.35 22.57
C LEU A 234 -11.01 -0.99 23.83
N ASN A 235 -9.79 -0.51 23.63
CA ASN A 235 -9.07 0.24 24.65
C ASN A 235 -9.81 1.58 24.92
N LYS A 236 -9.48 2.27 26.02
CA LYS A 236 -10.11 3.56 26.41
C LYS A 236 -10.12 4.65 25.33
N LYS A 237 -9.36 4.49 24.24
CA LYS A 237 -9.23 5.49 23.18
C LYS A 237 -10.08 5.19 21.94
N ASN A 238 -10.77 4.04 21.85
CA ASN A 238 -11.59 3.64 20.68
C ASN A 238 -10.85 3.74 19.33
N VAL A 239 -9.55 3.48 19.32
CA VAL A 239 -8.73 3.65 18.11
C VAL A 239 -7.85 2.45 17.87
N LEU A 240 -7.89 1.94 16.63
CA LEU A 240 -7.00 0.90 16.11
C LEU A 240 -6.01 1.56 15.15
N LYS A 241 -4.71 1.27 15.27
CA LYS A 241 -3.68 1.85 14.40
C LYS A 241 -2.71 0.78 13.91
N VAL A 242 -2.22 0.96 12.69
CA VAL A 242 -1.08 0.23 12.14
C VAL A 242 -0.07 1.21 11.56
N ARG A 243 1.22 0.83 11.60
CA ARG A 243 2.30 1.59 10.98
C ARG A 243 2.95 0.78 9.87
N ILE A 244 2.96 1.35 8.69
CA ILE A 244 3.71 0.85 7.54
C ILE A 244 4.98 1.69 7.45
N LYS A 245 6.13 1.05 7.66
CA LYS A 245 7.43 1.70 7.74
C LYS A 245 8.07 1.92 6.38
N ASN A 246 7.70 1.10 5.40
CA ASN A 246 8.31 1.16 4.08
C ASN A 246 7.39 0.59 3.00
N PHE A 247 7.52 1.15 1.81
CA PHE A 247 7.03 0.60 0.56
C PHE A 247 8.14 0.76 -0.47
N MET A 248 8.42 -0.30 -1.23
CA MET A 248 9.39 -0.27 -2.31
C MET A 248 8.81 -1.01 -3.53
N TYR A 249 9.14 -0.51 -4.71
CA TYR A 249 8.80 -1.13 -5.98
C TYR A 249 10.05 -1.26 -6.84
N GLN A 250 10.23 -2.43 -7.46
CA GLN A 250 11.22 -2.66 -8.50
C GLN A 250 10.53 -3.30 -9.71
N PRO A 251 10.52 -2.63 -10.87
CA PRO A 251 10.00 -3.24 -12.09
C PRO A 251 10.85 -4.46 -12.45
N LEU A 252 10.20 -5.51 -12.94
CA LEU A 252 10.91 -6.56 -13.63
C LEU A 252 11.28 -6.06 -15.03
N ALA A 253 12.44 -6.48 -15.54
CA ALA A 253 12.81 -6.16 -16.91
C ALA A 253 11.72 -6.69 -17.87
N PRO A 254 11.42 -5.95 -18.96
CA PRO A 254 10.45 -6.38 -19.97
C PRO A 254 10.73 -7.78 -20.53
#